data_AF-A0A1G2EJS7-F1
#
_entry.id   AF-A0A1G2EJS7-F1
#
_cell.length_a   1.000
_cell.length_b   1.000
_cell.length_c   1.000
_cell.angle_alpha   90.00
_cell.angle_beta   90.00
_cell.angle_gamma   90.00
#
_symmetry.space_group_name_H-M   'P 1'
#
loop_
_entity.id
_entity.type
_entity.pdbx_description
1 polymer ?
#
loop_
_entity_poly.entity_id
_entity_poly.type
_entity_poly.pdbx_seq_one_letter_code
_entity_poly.pdbx_strand_id
1 'polypeptide(L)'
;MNVEIKKHNGIVFTPEWVADFMIDEVLNGKKIMGDEKILDAGCGEGIFATIAAEKLSKLLGKKIEKVIEENIYSADISEEYIEKTKRNLQKLSKDKIKKIWIIINFCRQLKNHLLSFCEHIRGVIRN
;
A
#
# COMPACT_ATOMS: atom_id res chain seq x y z
N MET A 1 7.87 7.02 20.99
CA MET A 1 6.46 7.11 21.43
C MET A 1 6.26 6.30 22.71
N ASN A 2 5.57 6.88 23.70
CA ASN A 2 5.20 6.23 24.96
C ASN A 2 4.22 5.05 24.71
N VAL A 3 4.33 3.97 25.50
CA VAL A 3 3.53 2.73 25.38
C VAL A 3 2.04 3.00 25.60
N GLU A 4 1.68 3.92 26.50
CA GLU A 4 0.28 4.27 26.77
C GLU A 4 -0.39 4.96 25.57
N ILE A 5 0.35 5.81 24.87
CA ILE A 5 -0.09 6.49 23.64
C ILE A 5 -0.33 5.47 22.52
N LYS A 6 0.53 4.45 22.40
CA LYS A 6 0.36 3.37 21.41
C LYS A 6 -0.96 2.61 21.64
N LYS A 7 -1.23 2.25 22.90
CA LYS A 7 -2.40 1.45 23.26
C LYS A 7 -3.71 2.23 23.08
N HIS A 8 -3.74 3.52 23.45
CA HIS A 8 -4.93 4.36 23.27
C HIS A 8 -5.24 4.65 21.80
N ASN A 9 -4.21 4.72 20.95
CA ASN A 9 -4.37 5.01 19.52
C ASN A 9 -4.45 3.75 18.65
N GLY A 10 -4.59 2.56 19.26
CA GLY A 10 -4.72 1.30 18.51
C GLY A 10 -3.50 0.93 17.66
N ILE A 11 -2.31 1.40 18.03
CA ILE A 11 -1.07 1.14 17.28
C ILE A 11 -0.61 -0.29 17.56
N VAL A 12 -0.84 -1.18 16.59
CA VAL A 12 -0.41 -2.58 16.60
C VAL A 12 0.53 -2.81 15.43
N PHE A 13 1.70 -3.37 15.70
CA PHE A 13 2.68 -3.69 14.65
C PHE A 13 2.52 -5.13 14.22
N THR A 14 2.27 -5.33 12.93
CA THR A 14 2.20 -6.66 12.32
C THR A 14 3.61 -7.23 12.13
N PRO A 15 3.92 -8.43 12.66
CA PRO A 15 5.17 -9.11 12.34
C PRO A 15 5.27 -9.37 10.83
N GLU A 16 6.48 -9.21 10.28
CA GLU A 16 6.73 -9.35 8.84
C GLU A 16 6.23 -10.68 8.26
N TRP A 17 6.48 -11.81 8.94
CA TRP A 17 6.05 -13.13 8.48
C TRP A 17 4.51 -13.26 8.40
N VAL A 18 3.76 -12.55 9.24
CA VAL A 18 2.29 -12.55 9.18
C VAL A 18 1.84 -11.78 7.93
N ALA A 19 2.44 -10.62 7.69
CA ALA A 19 2.13 -9.82 6.51
C ALA A 19 2.51 -10.56 5.21
N ASP A 20 3.67 -11.21 5.19
CA ASP A 20 4.15 -12.04 4.08
C ASP A 20 3.15 -13.16 3.74
N PHE A 21 2.76 -13.94 4.75
CA PHE A 21 1.76 -15.00 4.63
C PHE A 21 0.42 -14.47 4.10
N MET A 22 -0.08 -13.37 4.66
CA MET A 22 -1.35 -12.78 4.24
C MET A 22 -1.33 -12.33 2.77
N ILE A 23 -0.22 -11.74 2.30
CA ILE A 23 -0.11 -11.34 0.89
C ILE A 23 -0.01 -12.58 -0.01
N ASP A 24 0.72 -13.61 0.39
CA ASP A 24 0.78 -14.86 -0.37
C ASP A 24 -0.61 -15.48 -0.53
N GLU A 25 -1.40 -15.57 0.54
CA GLU A 25 -2.77 -16.07 0.47
C GLU A 25 -3.67 -15.23 -0.44
N VAL A 26 -3.50 -13.89 -0.44
CA VAL A 26 -4.27 -13.00 -1.32
C VAL A 26 -3.91 -13.19 -2.80
N LEU A 27 -2.64 -13.48 -3.10
CA LEU A 27 -2.15 -13.65 -4.47
C LEU A 27 -2.28 -15.11 -4.96
N ASN A 28 -2.38 -16.08 -4.05
CA ASN A 28 -2.44 -17.49 -4.36
C ASN A 28 -3.59 -17.84 -5.32
N GLY A 29 -3.28 -18.62 -6.36
CA GLY A 29 -4.25 -19.05 -7.38
C GLY A 29 -4.78 -17.94 -8.30
N LYS A 30 -4.35 -16.68 -8.15
CA LYS A 30 -4.75 -15.58 -9.04
C LYS A 30 -3.79 -15.45 -10.22
N LYS A 31 -4.36 -15.29 -11.40
CA LYS A 31 -3.61 -14.89 -12.59
C LYS A 31 -3.39 -13.37 -12.53
N ILE A 32 -2.18 -12.96 -12.14
CA ILE A 32 -1.80 -11.55 -12.06
C ILE A 32 -1.38 -11.05 -13.45
N MET A 33 -2.05 -10.02 -13.96
CA MET A 33 -1.85 -9.45 -15.30
C MET A 33 -1.15 -8.08 -15.28
N GLY A 34 -1.04 -7.46 -14.10
CA GLY A 34 -0.27 -6.25 -13.85
C GLY A 34 -1.09 -4.97 -13.78
N ASP A 35 -2.40 -5.06 -13.93
CA ASP A 35 -3.40 -3.99 -13.74
C ASP A 35 -4.04 -4.01 -12.35
N GLU A 36 -3.76 -5.03 -11.54
CA GLU A 36 -4.28 -5.16 -10.18
C GLU A 36 -3.89 -3.98 -9.30
N LYS A 37 -4.82 -3.54 -8.46
CA LYS A 37 -4.62 -2.45 -7.50
C LYS A 37 -4.75 -3.00 -6.09
N ILE A 38 -3.72 -2.82 -5.27
CA ILE A 38 -3.70 -3.20 -3.85
C ILE A 38 -3.83 -1.93 -3.02
N LEU A 39 -4.80 -1.93 -2.11
CA LEU A 39 -5.00 -0.86 -1.12
C LEU A 39 -4.73 -1.39 0.29
N ASP A 40 -3.76 -0.78 0.97
CA ASP A 40 -3.48 -0.98 2.39
C ASP A 40 -4.05 0.20 3.20
N ALA A 41 -5.23 0.01 3.79
CA ALA A 41 -5.93 1.03 4.57
C ALA A 41 -5.61 0.89 6.06
N GLY A 42 -5.10 1.97 6.68
CA GLY A 42 -4.49 1.92 8.01
C GLY A 42 -3.07 1.35 7.94
N CYS A 43 -2.29 1.76 6.93
CA CYS A 43 -1.05 1.09 6.55
C CYS A 43 0.07 1.17 7.61
N GLY A 44 -0.01 2.11 8.57
CA GLY A 44 1.03 2.31 9.56
C GLY A 44 2.40 2.57 8.90
N GLU A 45 3.38 1.72 9.16
CA GLU A 45 4.72 1.85 8.55
C GLU A 45 4.83 1.21 7.15
N GLY A 46 3.73 0.66 6.64
CA GLY A 46 3.60 0.20 5.25
C GLY A 46 4.06 -1.23 4.99
N ILE A 47 4.06 -2.11 6.00
CA ILE A 47 4.60 -3.48 5.87
C ILE A 47 3.88 -4.31 4.80
N PHE A 48 2.55 -4.21 4.71
CA PHE A 48 1.79 -4.90 3.66
C PHE A 48 2.07 -4.28 2.30
N ALA A 49 2.10 -2.96 2.21
CA ALA A 49 2.41 -2.24 0.97
C ALA A 49 3.79 -2.60 0.40
N THR A 50 4.83 -2.70 1.25
CA THR A 50 6.19 -3.04 0.82
C THR A 50 6.28 -4.49 0.33
N ILE A 51 5.74 -5.44 1.10
CA ILE A 51 5.75 -6.86 0.74
C ILE A 51 4.94 -7.10 -0.55
N ALA A 52 3.77 -6.48 -0.66
CA ALA A 52 2.95 -6.56 -1.87
C ALA A 52 3.69 -6.02 -3.10
N ALA A 53 4.42 -4.91 -2.96
CA ALA A 53 5.20 -4.34 -4.06
C ALA A 53 6.30 -5.31 -4.54
N GLU A 54 7.05 -5.91 -3.62
CA GLU A 54 8.13 -6.86 -3.95
C GLU A 54 7.58 -8.13 -4.62
N LYS A 55 6.51 -8.71 -4.06
CA LYS A 55 5.89 -9.91 -4.62
C LYS A 55 5.30 -9.65 -6.00
N LEU A 56 4.57 -8.54 -6.19
CA LEU A 56 4.06 -8.16 -7.51
C LEU A 56 5.18 -7.89 -8.51
N SER A 57 6.25 -7.21 -8.11
CA SER A 57 7.43 -6.97 -8.96
C SER A 57 8.05 -8.29 -9.42
N LYS A 58 8.23 -9.25 -8.51
CA LYS A 58 8.74 -10.58 -8.83
C LYS A 58 7.80 -11.37 -9.76
N LEU A 59 6.50 -11.37 -9.48
CA LEU A 59 5.51 -12.11 -10.27
C LEU A 59 5.36 -11.55 -11.69
N LEU A 60 5.42 -10.23 -11.84
CA LEU A 60 5.23 -9.55 -13.13
C LEU A 60 6.52 -9.36 -13.91
N GLY A 61 7.69 -9.55 -13.29
CA GLY A 61 8.98 -9.15 -13.86
C GLY A 61 9.10 -7.63 -14.11
N LYS A 62 8.23 -6.83 -13.50
CA LYS A 62 8.24 -5.36 -13.59
C LYS A 62 9.23 -4.79 -12.59
N LYS A 63 9.84 -3.63 -12.92
CA LYS A 63 10.67 -2.89 -11.97
C LYS A 63 9.84 -2.45 -10.75
N ILE A 64 10.46 -2.49 -9.57
CA ILE A 64 9.78 -2.23 -8.30
C ILE A 64 9.17 -0.82 -8.24
N GLU A 65 9.85 0.21 -8.76
CA GLU A 65 9.31 1.57 -8.81
C GLU A 65 8.05 1.66 -9.68
N LYS A 66 7.94 0.84 -10.74
CA LYS A 66 6.75 0.78 -11.58
C LYS A 66 5.58 0.11 -10.87
N VAL A 67 5.84 -0.98 -10.15
CA VAL A 67 4.81 -1.61 -9.33
C VAL A 67 4.31 -0.67 -8.25
N ILE A 68 5.20 0.07 -7.58
CA ILE A 68 4.80 1.05 -6.56
C ILE A 68 3.97 2.19 -7.16
N GLU A 69 4.37 2.71 -8.33
CA GLU A 69 3.66 3.79 -9.04
C GLU A 69 2.27 3.38 -9.55
N GLU A 70 2.13 2.13 -9.99
CA GLU A 70 0.97 1.65 -10.73
C GLU A 70 0.01 0.81 -9.88
N ASN A 71 0.52 -0.03 -8.97
CA ASN A 71 -0.26 -1.09 -8.33
C ASN A 71 -0.50 -0.87 -6.83
N ILE A 72 0.33 -0.06 -6.15
CA ILE A 72 0.30 0.07 -4.68
C ILE A 72 -0.33 1.39 -4.24
N TYR A 73 -1.33 1.28 -3.38
CA TYR A 73 -2.03 2.40 -2.76
C TYR A 73 -2.07 2.17 -1.26
N SER A 74 -1.87 3.23 -0.48
CA SER A 74 -1.97 3.15 0.98
C SER A 74 -2.76 4.32 1.55
N ALA A 75 -3.28 4.14 2.75
CA ALA A 75 -3.93 5.22 3.46
C ALA A 75 -3.67 5.12 4.96
N ASP A 76 -3.45 6.24 5.63
CA ASP A 76 -3.36 6.31 7.09
C ASP A 76 -3.92 7.63 7.61
N ILE A 77 -4.29 7.67 8.88
CA ILE A 77 -4.72 8.90 9.55
C ILE A 77 -3.54 9.71 10.10
N SER A 78 -2.40 9.04 10.35
CA SER A 78 -1.19 9.63 10.93
C SER A 78 -0.21 10.08 9.85
N GLU A 79 0.11 11.37 9.83
CA GLU A 79 1.14 11.95 8.96
C GLU A 79 2.51 11.28 9.15
N GLU A 80 2.86 10.94 10.40
CA GLU A 80 4.12 10.26 10.69
C GLU A 80 4.21 8.92 9.95
N TYR A 81 3.12 8.16 9.96
CA TYR A 81 3.05 6.84 9.33
C TYR A 81 3.03 6.93 7.80
N ILE A 82 2.40 7.96 7.25
CA ILE A 82 2.48 8.26 5.82
C ILE A 82 3.93 8.52 5.40
N GLU A 83 4.66 9.36 6.14
CA GLU A 83 6.05 9.66 5.81
C GLU A 83 6.98 8.45 6.01
N LYS A 84 6.74 7.62 7.02
CA LYS A 84 7.46 6.35 7.18
C LYS A 84 7.20 5.38 6.04
N THR A 85 5.93 5.23 5.63
CA THR A 85 5.54 4.39 4.50
C THR A 85 6.21 4.85 3.21
N LYS A 86 6.22 6.16 2.90
CA LYS A 86 6.94 6.71 1.73
C LYS A 86 8.42 6.34 1.75
N ARG A 87 9.09 6.51 2.90
CA ARG A 87 10.52 6.18 3.03
C ARG A 87 10.75 4.68 2.87
N ASN A 88 9.91 3.85 3.44
CA ASN A 88 10.04 2.39 3.36
C ASN A 88 9.83 1.89 1.92
N LEU A 89 8.81 2.40 1.21
CA LEU A 89 8.62 2.12 -0.22
C LEU A 89 9.81 2.62 -1.06
N GLN A 90 10.31 3.83 -0.81
CA GLN A 90 11.47 4.36 -1.53
C GLN A 90 12.74 3.55 -1.29
N LYS A 91 12.93 2.93 -0.12
CA LYS A 91 14.10 2.06 0.14
C LYS A 91 14.12 0.79 -0.71
N LEU A 92 12.98 0.36 -1.25
CA LEU A 92 12.90 -0.81 -2.11
C LEU A 92 13.52 -0.57 -3.50
N SER A 93 13.61 0.68 -3.94
CA SER A 93 14.23 1.05 -5.22
C SER A 93 15.49 1.90 -5.01
N LYS A 94 16.51 1.64 -5.81
CA LYS A 94 17.66 2.54 -5.94
C LYS A 94 17.29 3.81 -6.71
N ASP A 95 16.32 3.69 -7.61
CA ASP A 95 15.83 4.79 -8.43
C ASP A 95 14.77 5.59 -7.66
N LYS A 96 14.69 6.88 -7.96
CA LYS A 96 13.67 7.75 -7.38
C LYS A 96 12.29 7.35 -7.90
N ILE A 97 11.40 6.99 -7.00
CA ILE A 97 10.00 6.68 -7.34
C ILE A 97 9.28 7.99 -7.63
N LYS A 98 8.68 8.12 -8.81
CA LYS A 98 8.08 9.39 -9.24
C LYS A 98 6.77 9.66 -8.53
N LYS A 99 6.04 8.60 -8.19
CA LYS A 99 4.71 8.67 -7.60
C LYS A 99 4.50 7.59 -6.56
N ILE A 100 4.15 8.01 -5.35
CA ILE A 100 3.74 7.13 -4.26
C ILE A 100 2.33 7.54 -3.86
N TRP A 101 1.36 6.63 -4.00
CA TRP A 101 -0.05 6.90 -3.73
C TRP A 101 -0.39 6.65 -2.26
N ILE A 102 -0.35 7.71 -1.45
CA ILE A 102 -0.75 7.62 -0.05
C ILE A 102 -1.78 8.70 0.28
N ILE A 103 -2.90 8.27 0.84
CA ILE A 103 -4.05 9.10 1.19
C ILE A 103 -4.03 9.38 2.69
N ILE A 104 -4.06 10.66 3.08
CA ILE A 104 -4.21 11.07 4.47
C ILE A 104 -5.68 11.18 4.86
N ASN A 105 -6.06 10.64 6.01
CA ASN A 105 -7.44 10.70 6.53
C ASN A 105 -8.45 10.01 5.62
N PHE A 106 -8.32 8.68 5.49
CA PHE A 106 -9.20 7.81 4.71
C PHE A 106 -10.69 8.11 4.96
N CYS A 107 -11.13 8.20 6.22
CA CYS A 107 -12.54 8.46 6.58
C CYS A 107 -13.08 9.81 6.09
N ARG A 108 -12.28 10.89 6.07
CA ARG A 108 -12.75 12.22 5.65
C ARG A 108 -12.75 12.36 4.13
N GLN A 109 -11.82 11.68 3.46
CA GLN A 109 -11.69 11.70 2.01
C GLN A 109 -12.56 10.64 1.31
N LEU A 110 -13.11 9.66 2.02
CA LEU A 110 -14.09 8.69 1.50
C LEU A 110 -15.34 9.34 0.86
N LYS A 111 -15.73 10.56 1.25
CA LYS A 111 -16.87 11.25 0.61
C LYS A 111 -16.54 11.92 -0.74
N ASN A 112 -15.31 12.39 -0.93
CA ASN A 112 -14.93 13.19 -2.11
C ASN A 112 -13.96 12.46 -3.06
N HIS A 113 -13.08 11.60 -2.51
CA HIS A 113 -12.07 10.87 -3.26
C HIS A 113 -12.48 9.45 -3.65
N LEU A 114 -13.53 8.85 -3.05
CA LEU A 114 -14.03 7.57 -3.59
C LEU A 114 -14.53 7.74 -5.01
N LEU A 115 -15.08 8.89 -5.40
CA LEU A 115 -15.43 9.10 -6.80
C LEU A 115 -14.17 9.04 -7.66
N SER A 116 -13.10 9.80 -7.38
CA SER A 116 -11.86 9.74 -8.18
C SER A 116 -11.13 8.39 -8.11
N PHE A 117 -11.04 7.75 -6.93
CA PHE A 117 -10.39 6.46 -6.74
C PHE A 117 -11.22 5.32 -7.32
N CYS A 118 -12.55 5.32 -7.11
CA CYS A 118 -13.45 4.38 -7.77
C CYS A 118 -13.60 4.68 -9.26
N GLU A 119 -13.45 5.91 -9.75
CA GLU A 119 -13.43 6.23 -11.19
C GLU A 119 -12.12 5.74 -11.81
N HIS A 120 -10.98 5.88 -11.11
CA HIS A 120 -9.71 5.31 -11.54
C HIS A 120 -9.75 3.77 -11.54
N ILE A 121 -10.31 3.15 -10.49
CA ILE A 121 -10.52 1.69 -10.43
C ILE A 121 -11.59 1.22 -11.43
N ARG A 122 -12.71 1.93 -11.59
CA ARG A 122 -13.76 1.59 -12.58
C ARG A 122 -13.31 1.82 -14.01
N GLY A 123 -12.44 2.80 -14.27
CA GLY A 123 -11.85 3.05 -15.58
C GLY A 123 -10.84 1.98 -15.99
N VAL A 124 -10.23 1.29 -15.02
CA VAL A 124 -9.41 0.09 -15.23
C VAL A 124 -10.29 -1.16 -15.42
N ILE A 125 -11.42 -1.28 -14.71
CA ILE A 125 -12.35 -2.42 -14.82
C ILE A 125 -13.25 -2.38 -16.09
N ARG A 126 -13.31 -1.26 -16.81
CA ARG A 126 -14.19 -1.06 -17.98
C ARG A 126 -13.52 -1.22 -19.35
N ASN A 127 -12.27 -1.67 -19.44
CA ASN A 127 -11.61 -1.99 -20.71
C ASN A 127 -11.23 -3.47 -20.77
#